data_AF-A0AAW3MIK5-F1
#
_entry.id   AF-A0AAW3MIK5-F1
#
_cell.length_a   1.000
_cell.length_b   1.000
_cell.length_c   1.000
_cell.angle_alpha   90.00
_cell.angle_beta   90.00
_cell.angle_gamma   90.00
#
_symmetry.space_group_name_H-M   'P 1'
#
loop_
_entity.id
_entity.type
_entity.pdbx_description
1 polymer ?
#
loop_
_entity_poly.entity_id
_entity_poly.type
_entity_poly.pdbx_seq_one_letter_code
_entity_poly.pdbx_strand_id
1 'polypeptide(L)'
;MATPGITTTEPFNAYTHEFGGTSSAAPTVSGIVALMLQANSQLTWRDVRLILARTSRVLPSMRDDPSAHWTTTAATNPYTGKRYRYSPRYGFGLVDADAATRYAKRFASVGGSSRAWRTQACQGENAVTGKATPASLTRNIAMNCGNRRVEFLNVSIELEHASFRALSVTLISPGGTPIHLSPASDSCNAVFGASPHCSTAAFNNRYVTNAITALDEPASGNWTLRIDDALGSGQPLAFKKVELKIL
;
A
#
# COMPACT_ATOMS: atom_id res chain seq x y z
N MET A 1 21.46 -0.52 -19.38
CA MET A 1 22.29 0.50 -18.69
C MET A 1 22.07 0.35 -17.21
N ALA A 2 23.13 0.21 -16.41
CA ALA A 2 22.99 0.26 -14.96
C ALA A 2 22.43 1.62 -14.55
N THR A 3 21.49 1.65 -13.60
CA THR A 3 21.02 2.89 -13.01
C THR A 3 22.24 3.59 -12.39
N PRO A 4 22.56 4.85 -12.76
CA PRO A 4 23.70 5.52 -12.17
C PRO A 4 23.53 5.60 -10.66
N GLY A 5 24.61 5.33 -9.92
CA GLY A 5 24.61 5.42 -8.46
C GLY A 5 24.44 6.86 -8.00
N ILE A 6 24.11 7.01 -6.71
CA ILE A 6 23.99 8.31 -6.05
C ILE A 6 25.37 8.72 -5.55
N THR A 7 25.75 9.97 -5.83
CA THR A 7 26.97 10.56 -5.29
C THR A 7 26.74 11.02 -3.85
N THR A 8 27.53 10.52 -2.91
CA THR A 8 27.43 10.88 -1.49
C THR A 8 28.78 10.67 -0.78
N THR A 9 28.90 11.13 0.45
CA THR A 9 30.06 10.86 1.32
C THR A 9 30.13 9.39 1.73
N GLU A 10 31.34 8.86 1.89
CA GLU A 10 31.63 7.55 2.47
C GLU A 10 32.67 7.66 3.61
N PRO A 11 32.90 6.61 4.42
CA PRO A 11 33.89 6.65 5.50
C PRO A 11 35.29 7.08 5.04
N PHE A 12 36.13 7.49 5.99
CA PHE A 12 37.53 7.87 5.74
C PHE A 12 37.72 9.12 4.84
N ASN A 13 36.81 10.10 4.96
CA ASN A 13 36.87 11.38 4.23
C ASN A 13 36.86 11.19 2.70
N ALA A 14 36.06 10.24 2.22
CA ALA A 14 35.96 9.91 0.81
C ALA A 14 34.53 10.13 0.28
N TYR A 15 34.36 9.95 -1.03
CA TYR A 15 33.08 10.02 -1.74
C TYR A 15 32.86 8.74 -2.54
N THR A 16 31.61 8.30 -2.59
CA THR A 16 31.17 7.23 -3.49
C THR A 16 30.24 7.81 -4.56
N HIS A 17 30.28 7.21 -5.75
CA HIS A 17 29.35 7.49 -6.85
C HIS A 17 28.44 6.29 -7.14
N GLU A 18 28.53 5.24 -6.33
CA GLU A 18 27.91 3.94 -6.58
C GLU A 18 26.82 3.60 -5.57
N PHE A 19 26.50 4.51 -4.64
CA PHE A 19 25.47 4.22 -3.64
C PHE A 19 24.10 4.02 -4.30
N GLY A 20 23.56 2.82 -4.17
CA GLY A 20 22.39 2.39 -4.94
C GLY A 20 21.34 1.63 -4.13
N GLY A 21 20.42 1.01 -4.86
CA GLY A 21 19.30 0.26 -4.29
C GLY A 21 18.21 1.15 -3.69
N THR A 22 17.19 0.52 -3.12
CA THR A 22 16.13 1.23 -2.38
C THR A 22 16.68 1.98 -1.16
N SER A 23 17.83 1.54 -0.64
CA SER A 23 18.57 2.19 0.45
C SER A 23 18.99 3.62 0.13
N SER A 24 19.30 3.96 -1.13
CA SER A 24 19.68 5.33 -1.50
C SER A 24 18.49 6.25 -1.75
N ALA A 25 17.30 5.70 -2.01
CA ALA A 25 16.07 6.47 -2.15
C ALA A 25 15.56 7.02 -0.78
N ALA A 26 15.63 6.21 0.27
CA ALA A 26 15.15 6.59 1.61
C ALA A 26 15.79 7.88 2.17
N PRO A 27 17.13 8.06 2.23
CA PRO A 27 17.73 9.28 2.76
C PRO A 27 17.42 10.52 1.91
N THR A 28 17.24 10.35 0.59
CA THR A 28 16.80 11.45 -0.29
C THR A 28 15.43 11.96 0.12
N VAL A 29 14.46 11.07 0.34
CA VAL A 29 13.12 11.45 0.82
C VAL A 29 13.17 12.02 2.23
N SER A 30 14.02 11.48 3.12
CA SER A 30 14.23 12.05 4.47
C SER A 30 14.70 13.51 4.42
N GLY A 31 15.61 13.86 3.50
CA GLY A 31 16.02 15.24 3.28
C GLY A 31 14.87 16.14 2.82
N ILE A 32 14.01 15.64 1.92
CA ILE A 32 12.80 16.37 1.48
C ILE A 32 11.83 16.58 2.66
N VAL A 33 11.64 15.56 3.51
CA VAL A 33 10.82 15.69 4.72
C VAL A 33 11.41 16.72 5.68
N ALA A 34 12.74 16.77 5.84
CA ALA A 34 13.38 17.82 6.63
C ALA A 34 13.08 19.22 6.08
N LEU A 35 13.10 19.42 4.76
CA LEU A 35 12.69 20.68 4.13
C LEU A 35 11.19 20.98 4.33
N MET A 36 10.32 19.97 4.30
CA MET A 36 8.89 20.13 4.61
C MET A 36 8.69 20.61 6.05
N LEU A 37 9.38 19.99 7.01
CA LEU A 37 9.32 20.36 8.43
C LEU A 37 9.96 21.72 8.71
N GLN A 38 11.00 22.10 7.96
CA GLN A 38 11.55 23.45 7.99
C GLN A 38 10.53 24.47 7.49
N ALA A 39 9.79 24.15 6.41
CA ALA A 39 8.77 25.02 5.86
C ALA A 39 7.52 25.12 6.76
N ASN A 40 7.21 24.08 7.52
CA ASN A 40 6.13 24.06 8.50
C ASN A 40 6.43 23.03 9.62
N SER A 41 6.88 23.53 10.77
CA SER A 41 7.27 22.70 11.92
C SER A 41 6.07 22.11 12.68
N GLN A 42 4.84 22.52 12.36
CA GLN A 42 3.61 22.03 12.99
C GLN A 42 3.03 20.79 12.30
N LEU A 43 3.64 20.33 11.19
CA LEU A 43 3.19 19.13 10.50
C LEU A 43 3.32 17.90 11.39
N THR A 44 2.25 17.13 11.46
CA THR A 44 2.26 15.80 12.08
C THR A 44 2.83 14.75 11.13
N TRP A 45 3.15 13.57 11.65
CA TRP A 45 3.60 12.45 10.82
C TRP A 45 2.55 12.04 9.75
N ARG A 46 1.26 12.25 10.04
CA ARG A 46 0.16 11.99 9.10
C ARG A 46 0.19 13.00 7.96
N ASP A 47 0.35 14.28 8.31
CA ASP A 47 0.42 15.36 7.33
C ASP A 47 1.59 15.17 6.36
N VAL A 48 2.77 14.77 6.87
CA VAL A 48 3.93 14.47 6.02
C VAL A 48 3.60 13.40 4.97
N ARG A 49 2.98 12.28 5.38
CA ARG A 49 2.59 11.20 4.45
C ARG A 49 1.57 11.67 3.42
N LEU A 50 0.57 12.43 3.86
CA LEU A 50 -0.48 12.98 2.99
C LEU A 50 0.09 13.95 1.96
N ILE A 51 0.97 14.86 2.38
CA ILE A 51 1.63 15.80 1.48
C ILE A 51 2.42 15.05 0.42
N LEU A 52 3.28 14.11 0.82
CA LEU A 52 4.09 13.31 -0.11
C LEU A 52 3.20 12.60 -1.14
N ALA A 53 2.15 11.90 -0.71
CA ALA A 53 1.24 11.20 -1.60
C ALA A 53 0.49 12.15 -2.56
N ARG A 54 0.05 13.31 -2.06
CA ARG A 54 -0.72 14.31 -2.82
C ARG A 54 0.14 15.05 -3.86
N THR A 55 1.42 15.27 -3.56
CA THR A 55 2.32 16.05 -4.41
C THR A 55 3.23 15.20 -5.29
N SER A 56 3.24 13.87 -5.12
CA SER A 56 3.98 12.96 -6.01
C SER A 56 3.55 13.12 -7.47
N ARG A 57 4.51 12.91 -8.37
CA ARG A 57 4.32 12.99 -9.83
C ARG A 57 4.68 11.67 -10.50
N VAL A 58 3.89 11.31 -11.51
CA VAL A 58 4.15 10.13 -12.34
C VAL A 58 4.92 10.57 -13.59
N LEU A 59 6.16 10.11 -13.72
CA LEU A 59 6.98 10.36 -14.90
C LEU A 59 6.52 9.49 -16.10
N PRO A 60 6.81 9.90 -17.35
CA PRO A 60 6.55 9.07 -18.53
C PRO A 60 7.16 7.67 -18.39
N SER A 61 8.43 7.57 -17.97
CA SER A 61 9.11 6.28 -17.75
C SER A 61 8.42 5.37 -16.73
N MET A 62 7.73 5.92 -15.74
CA MET A 62 6.95 5.14 -14.77
C MET A 62 5.59 4.73 -15.33
N ARG A 63 4.99 5.59 -16.16
CA ARG A 63 3.71 5.32 -16.82
C ARG A 63 3.83 4.19 -17.84
N ASP A 64 4.94 4.18 -18.56
CA ASP A 64 5.20 3.28 -19.67
C ASP A 64 5.88 1.97 -19.20
N ASP A 65 6.21 1.85 -17.91
CA ASP A 65 6.71 0.60 -17.32
C ASP A 65 5.56 -0.43 -17.24
N PRO A 66 5.65 -1.56 -17.99
CA PRO A 66 4.63 -2.60 -17.99
C PRO A 66 4.47 -3.30 -16.63
N SER A 67 5.49 -3.26 -15.78
CA SER A 67 5.49 -3.82 -14.42
C SER A 67 4.96 -2.85 -13.36
N ALA A 68 4.54 -1.65 -13.75
CA ALA A 68 4.05 -0.66 -12.80
C ALA A 68 2.65 -1.01 -12.24
N HIS A 69 1.81 -1.73 -12.98
CA HIS A 69 0.46 -2.12 -12.56
C HIS A 69 -0.35 -0.97 -11.93
N TRP A 70 -0.47 0.15 -12.67
CA TRP A 70 -1.16 1.34 -12.18
C TRP A 70 -2.67 1.12 -12.02
N THR A 71 -3.18 1.44 -10.84
CA THR A 71 -4.61 1.55 -10.53
C THR A 71 -5.01 3.02 -10.46
N THR A 72 -6.08 3.40 -11.16
CA THR A 72 -6.74 4.70 -10.94
C THR A 72 -7.81 4.52 -9.87
N THR A 73 -7.75 5.31 -8.81
CA THR A 73 -8.64 5.17 -7.65
C THR A 73 -9.90 6.02 -7.81
N ALA A 74 -10.89 5.80 -6.95
CA ALA A 74 -12.13 6.57 -6.98
C ALA A 74 -11.95 7.99 -6.42
N ALA A 75 -10.95 8.21 -5.57
CA ALA A 75 -10.68 9.50 -4.93
C ALA A 75 -9.99 10.49 -5.87
N THR A 76 -10.38 11.77 -5.73
CA THR A 76 -9.72 12.90 -6.37
C THR A 76 -8.66 13.47 -5.43
N ASN A 77 -7.44 13.61 -5.93
CA ASN A 77 -6.34 14.21 -5.22
C ASN A 77 -6.62 15.73 -5.05
N PRO A 78 -6.69 16.24 -3.82
CA PRO A 78 -7.04 17.63 -3.57
C PRO A 78 -5.96 18.64 -3.98
N TYR A 79 -4.71 18.20 -4.18
CA TYR A 79 -3.62 19.04 -4.66
C TYR A 79 -3.61 19.19 -6.18
N THR A 80 -3.89 18.10 -6.91
CA THR A 80 -3.81 18.10 -8.39
C THR A 80 -5.16 18.26 -9.09
N GLY A 81 -6.28 18.03 -8.40
CA GLY A 81 -7.62 17.99 -8.99
C GLY A 81 -7.89 16.78 -9.89
N LYS A 82 -6.96 15.81 -9.94
CA LYS A 82 -7.07 14.58 -10.74
C LYS A 82 -7.32 13.38 -9.84
N ARG A 83 -7.86 12.29 -10.38
CA ARG A 83 -7.93 11.02 -9.64
C ARG A 83 -6.55 10.54 -9.22
N TYR A 84 -6.44 9.96 -8.02
CA TYR A 84 -5.19 9.32 -7.63
C TYR A 84 -4.86 8.17 -8.58
N ARG A 85 -3.57 7.97 -8.80
CA ARG A 85 -3.02 6.77 -9.39
C ARG A 85 -2.06 6.14 -8.39
N TYR A 86 -2.14 4.84 -8.25
CA TYR A 86 -1.29 4.07 -7.36
C TYR A 86 -0.67 2.90 -8.11
N SER A 87 0.58 2.60 -7.82
CA SER A 87 1.33 1.47 -8.36
C SER A 87 1.92 0.67 -7.19
N PRO A 88 1.80 -0.66 -7.15
CA PRO A 88 2.54 -1.47 -6.19
C PRO A 88 4.07 -1.30 -6.27
N ARG A 89 4.58 -0.88 -7.44
CA ARG A 89 6.00 -0.64 -7.71
C ARG A 89 6.45 0.78 -7.36
N TYR A 90 5.62 1.78 -7.63
CA TYR A 90 6.00 3.20 -7.53
C TYR A 90 5.19 4.00 -6.49
N GLY A 91 4.25 3.38 -5.77
CA GLY A 91 3.32 4.09 -4.90
C GLY A 91 2.49 5.12 -5.68
N PHE A 92 2.38 6.34 -5.15
CA PHE A 92 1.74 7.47 -5.86
C PHE A 92 2.64 8.14 -6.92
N GLY A 93 3.87 7.66 -7.09
CA GLY A 93 4.87 8.20 -8.02
C GLY A 93 6.06 8.84 -7.32
N LEU A 94 6.89 9.52 -8.11
CA LEU A 94 8.11 10.18 -7.67
C LEU A 94 7.79 11.36 -6.74
N VAL A 95 8.48 11.43 -5.59
CA VAL A 95 8.40 12.59 -4.70
C VAL A 95 8.88 13.86 -5.43
N ASP A 96 8.11 14.93 -5.30
CA ASP A 96 8.45 16.26 -5.81
C ASP A 96 8.75 17.19 -4.63
N ALA A 97 10.02 17.51 -4.43
CA ALA A 97 10.49 18.29 -3.27
C ALA A 97 9.89 19.71 -3.24
N ASP A 98 9.80 20.35 -4.39
CA ASP A 98 9.30 21.72 -4.50
C ASP A 98 7.78 21.75 -4.28
N ALA A 99 7.04 20.84 -4.91
CA ALA A 99 5.59 20.72 -4.66
C ALA A 99 5.29 20.36 -3.19
N ALA A 100 6.03 19.41 -2.60
CA ALA A 100 5.85 18.98 -1.22
C ALA A 100 6.11 20.13 -0.23
N THR A 101 7.22 20.85 -0.38
CA THR A 101 7.56 21.98 0.50
C THR A 101 6.63 23.17 0.31
N ARG A 102 6.20 23.47 -0.93
CA ARG A 102 5.18 24.50 -1.18
C ARG A 102 3.82 24.15 -0.59
N TYR A 103 3.43 22.88 -0.65
CA TYR A 103 2.16 22.45 -0.07
C TYR A 103 2.21 22.41 1.46
N ALA A 104 3.34 21.98 2.05
CA ALA A 104 3.59 21.98 3.50
C ALA A 104 3.30 23.33 4.18
N LYS A 105 3.70 24.46 3.56
CA LYS A 105 3.49 25.82 4.09
C LYS A 105 2.02 26.18 4.33
N ARG A 106 1.09 25.58 3.58
CA ARG A 106 -0.35 25.88 3.62
C ARG A 106 -1.22 24.67 3.96
N PHE A 107 -0.59 23.56 4.35
CA PHE A 107 -1.32 22.32 4.61
C PHE A 107 -2.12 22.46 5.90
N ALA A 108 -3.43 22.30 5.80
CA ALA A 108 -4.29 22.21 6.98
C ALA A 108 -4.10 20.82 7.61
N SER A 109 -3.48 20.78 8.80
CA SER A 109 -3.18 19.52 9.49
C SER A 109 -4.45 18.70 9.73
N VAL A 110 -4.36 17.39 9.51
CA VAL A 110 -5.42 16.43 9.87
C VAL A 110 -5.39 16.05 11.36
N GLY A 111 -4.49 16.64 12.14
CA GLY A 111 -4.31 16.40 13.56
C GLY A 111 -3.73 15.01 13.89
N GLY A 112 -3.64 14.69 15.18
CA GLY A 112 -3.27 13.34 15.65
C GLY A 112 -1.79 13.13 16.00
N SER A 113 -1.01 14.19 16.27
CA SER A 113 0.37 14.07 16.79
C SER A 113 0.45 13.71 18.28
N SER A 114 -0.63 13.87 19.06
CA SER A 114 -0.65 13.59 20.49
C SER A 114 -1.31 12.25 20.81
N ARG A 115 -0.52 11.20 21.10
CA ARG A 115 -0.93 9.93 21.75
C ARG A 115 -2.07 9.11 21.12
N ALA A 116 -2.51 9.42 19.91
CA ALA A 116 -3.59 8.70 19.24
C ALA A 116 -3.08 7.53 18.37
N TRP A 117 -2.40 6.55 18.98
CA TRP A 117 -2.50 5.17 18.46
C TRP A 117 -3.87 4.55 18.80
N ARG A 118 -4.61 5.21 19.71
CA ARG A 118 -5.98 4.86 20.12
C ARG A 118 -7.07 5.67 19.42
N THR A 119 -6.78 6.29 18.26
CA THR A 119 -7.89 6.59 17.35
C THR A 119 -8.56 5.26 17.06
N GLN A 120 -9.85 5.19 17.39
CA GLN A 120 -10.71 4.05 17.12
C GLN A 120 -10.73 3.88 15.61
N ALA A 121 -9.76 3.12 15.07
CA ALA A 121 -9.74 2.75 13.66
C ALA A 121 -11.14 2.27 13.34
N CYS A 122 -11.71 2.73 12.24
CA CYS A 122 -12.99 2.19 11.85
C CYS A 122 -12.76 0.71 11.53
N GLN A 123 -13.56 -0.17 12.13
CA GLN A 123 -13.38 -1.61 11.98
C GLN A 123 -14.65 -2.24 11.44
N GLY A 124 -14.45 -3.28 10.65
CA GLY A 124 -15.50 -4.17 10.20
C GLY A 124 -14.91 -5.57 10.09
N GLU A 125 -15.75 -6.55 10.35
CA GLU A 125 -15.36 -7.95 10.27
C GLU A 125 -16.42 -8.77 9.55
N ASN A 126 -15.97 -9.87 8.99
CA ASN A 126 -16.83 -10.92 8.47
C ASN A 126 -16.23 -12.26 8.87
N ALA A 127 -16.97 -13.04 9.66
CA ALA A 127 -16.58 -14.36 10.11
C ALA A 127 -17.58 -15.38 9.56
N VAL A 128 -17.11 -16.28 8.71
CA VAL A 128 -17.90 -17.38 8.16
C VAL A 128 -16.94 -18.56 8.00
N THR A 129 -17.27 -19.70 8.58
CA THR A 129 -16.54 -20.95 8.34
C THR A 129 -17.17 -21.69 7.18
N GLY A 130 -16.41 -21.90 6.11
CA GLY A 130 -16.87 -22.70 4.98
C GLY A 130 -15.71 -23.14 4.10
N LYS A 131 -15.77 -24.39 3.62
CA LYS A 131 -14.88 -24.89 2.57
C LYS A 131 -15.58 -24.68 1.24
N ALA A 132 -14.89 -24.04 0.34
CA ALA A 132 -15.36 -23.83 -1.01
C ALA A 132 -14.22 -24.28 -1.94
N THR A 133 -14.55 -25.00 -3.00
CA THR A 133 -13.65 -25.26 -4.16
C THR A 133 -13.85 -24.29 -5.34
N PRO A 134 -14.33 -23.04 -5.18
CA PRO A 134 -14.47 -22.16 -6.32
C PRO A 134 -13.10 -21.65 -6.74
N ALA A 135 -12.99 -21.31 -8.03
CA ALA A 135 -11.88 -20.48 -8.53
C ALA A 135 -11.82 -19.11 -7.82
N SER A 136 -12.89 -18.68 -7.15
CA SER A 136 -13.01 -17.37 -6.47
C SER A 136 -13.94 -17.40 -5.25
N LEU A 137 -13.50 -16.80 -4.15
CA LEU A 137 -14.28 -16.55 -2.93
C LEU A 137 -14.46 -15.05 -2.74
N THR A 138 -15.70 -14.61 -2.46
CA THR A 138 -16.01 -13.20 -2.17
C THR A 138 -16.63 -13.03 -0.78
N ARG A 139 -16.21 -12.01 -0.03
CA ARG A 139 -16.73 -11.64 1.30
C ARG A 139 -16.94 -10.14 1.41
N ASN A 140 -18.12 -9.77 1.90
CA ASN A 140 -18.50 -8.38 2.13
C ASN A 140 -18.23 -7.97 3.58
N ILE A 141 -17.66 -6.80 3.76
CA ILE A 141 -17.28 -6.22 5.05
C ILE A 141 -17.95 -4.85 5.11
N ALA A 142 -19.04 -4.77 5.87
CA ALA A 142 -19.75 -3.51 6.07
C ALA A 142 -18.96 -2.62 7.05
N MET A 143 -18.64 -1.41 6.63
CA MET A 143 -17.91 -0.42 7.43
C MET A 143 -18.81 0.79 7.70
N ASN A 144 -18.97 1.15 8.98
CA ASN A 144 -19.66 2.37 9.39
C ASN A 144 -18.68 3.35 10.06
N CYS A 145 -18.06 4.21 9.25
CA CYS A 145 -16.99 5.11 9.64
C CYS A 145 -17.41 6.59 9.64
N GLY A 146 -18.70 6.89 9.52
CA GLY A 146 -19.21 8.24 9.30
C GLY A 146 -18.64 8.86 8.01
N ASN A 147 -18.18 10.11 8.09
CA ASN A 147 -17.60 10.86 6.97
C ASN A 147 -16.08 10.69 6.81
N ARG A 148 -15.46 9.74 7.54
CA ARG A 148 -14.01 9.52 7.50
C ARG A 148 -13.54 9.10 6.10
N ARG A 149 -12.30 9.46 5.82
CA ARG A 149 -11.57 9.14 4.60
C ARG A 149 -10.47 8.14 4.94
N VAL A 150 -10.12 7.29 3.99
CA VAL A 150 -9.03 6.32 4.16
C VAL A 150 -7.69 7.06 4.12
N GLU A 151 -6.84 6.84 5.11
CA GLU A 151 -5.40 7.16 5.07
C GLU A 151 -4.57 5.88 4.95
N PHE A 152 -4.99 4.83 5.67
CA PHE A 152 -4.30 3.55 5.69
C PHE A 152 -5.26 2.41 6.00
N LEU A 153 -5.06 1.28 5.32
CA LEU A 153 -5.81 0.04 5.51
C LEU A 153 -4.91 -1.00 6.17
N ASN A 154 -5.43 -1.66 7.19
CA ASN A 154 -4.88 -2.90 7.74
C ASN A 154 -5.91 -4.02 7.54
N VAL A 155 -5.48 -5.10 6.90
CA VAL A 155 -6.32 -6.24 6.55
C VAL A 155 -5.74 -7.49 7.19
N SER A 156 -6.57 -8.21 7.94
CA SER A 156 -6.20 -9.47 8.58
C SER A 156 -7.16 -10.56 8.13
N ILE A 157 -6.65 -11.61 7.51
CA ILE A 157 -7.45 -12.70 6.92
C ILE A 157 -7.01 -14.02 7.52
N GLU A 158 -7.94 -14.76 8.11
CA GLU A 158 -7.74 -16.12 8.58
C GLU A 158 -8.33 -17.10 7.56
N LEU A 159 -7.47 -17.96 7.02
CA LEU A 159 -7.85 -18.95 6.02
C LEU A 159 -6.96 -20.19 6.08
N GLU A 160 -7.46 -21.27 5.52
CA GLU A 160 -6.72 -22.49 5.24
C GLU A 160 -6.76 -22.82 3.74
N HIS A 161 -5.59 -23.10 3.16
CA HIS A 161 -5.42 -23.49 1.76
C HIS A 161 -4.16 -24.33 1.59
N ALA A 162 -4.15 -25.28 0.65
CA ALA A 162 -2.98 -26.14 0.40
C ALA A 162 -1.74 -25.36 -0.08
N SER A 163 -1.93 -24.17 -0.67
CA SER A 163 -0.87 -23.36 -1.23
C SER A 163 -1.28 -21.88 -1.24
N PHE A 164 -0.82 -21.07 -0.27
CA PHE A 164 -1.18 -19.63 -0.23
C PHE A 164 -0.70 -18.87 -1.46
N ARG A 165 0.43 -19.27 -2.04
CA ARG A 165 0.98 -18.69 -3.29
C ARG A 165 0.07 -18.86 -4.50
N ALA A 166 -0.82 -19.86 -4.48
CA ALA A 166 -1.79 -20.04 -5.56
C ALA A 166 -2.90 -18.98 -5.49
N LEU A 167 -3.06 -18.33 -4.34
CA LEU A 167 -4.11 -17.37 -4.10
C LEU A 167 -3.67 -15.97 -4.53
N SER A 168 -4.56 -15.27 -5.21
CA SER A 168 -4.51 -13.81 -5.32
C SER A 168 -5.55 -13.20 -4.38
N VAL A 169 -5.16 -12.16 -3.65
CA VAL A 169 -6.01 -11.50 -2.65
C VAL A 169 -6.21 -10.05 -3.07
N THR A 170 -7.46 -9.68 -3.31
CA THR A 170 -7.86 -8.33 -3.71
C THR A 170 -8.94 -7.82 -2.77
N LEU A 171 -8.77 -6.61 -2.25
CA LEU A 171 -9.82 -5.86 -1.57
C LEU A 171 -10.39 -4.82 -2.52
N ILE A 172 -11.70 -4.64 -2.54
CA ILE A 172 -12.38 -3.67 -3.41
C ILE A 172 -13.04 -2.64 -2.50
N SER A 173 -12.75 -1.35 -2.74
CA SER A 173 -13.33 -0.25 -1.98
C SER A 173 -14.82 -0.05 -2.31
N PRO A 174 -15.58 0.67 -1.45
CA PRO A 174 -16.95 1.07 -1.77
C PRO A 174 -17.08 1.88 -3.07
N GLY A 175 -16.00 2.58 -3.46
CA GLY A 175 -15.90 3.31 -4.72
C GLY A 175 -15.53 2.45 -5.93
N GLY A 176 -15.32 1.13 -5.74
CA GLY A 176 -14.95 0.18 -6.79
C GLY A 176 -13.45 0.09 -7.08
N THR A 177 -12.59 0.70 -6.26
CA THR A 177 -11.14 0.65 -6.48
C THR A 177 -10.59 -0.73 -6.09
N PRO A 178 -9.94 -1.45 -7.01
CA PRO A 178 -9.26 -2.70 -6.68
C PRO A 178 -7.94 -2.42 -5.96
N ILE A 179 -7.72 -3.12 -4.86
CA ILE A 179 -6.55 -3.03 -3.99
C ILE A 179 -5.92 -4.42 -3.93
N HIS A 180 -4.85 -4.61 -4.70
CA HIS A 180 -4.13 -5.88 -4.74
C HIS A 180 -3.29 -6.03 -3.47
N LEU A 181 -3.71 -6.92 -2.58
CA LEU A 181 -3.08 -7.16 -1.29
C LEU A 181 -1.96 -8.19 -1.38
N SER A 182 -2.18 -9.25 -2.17
CA SER A 182 -1.18 -10.25 -2.50
C SER A 182 -1.42 -10.75 -3.93
N PRO A 183 -0.40 -10.79 -4.81
CA PRO A 183 -0.50 -11.53 -6.06
C PRO A 183 -0.38 -13.04 -5.80
N ALA A 184 -0.84 -13.84 -6.76
CA ALA A 184 -0.44 -15.24 -6.84
C ALA A 184 0.98 -15.33 -7.43
N SER A 185 1.73 -16.37 -7.06
CA SER A 185 3.09 -16.62 -7.55
C SER A 185 3.32 -18.11 -7.81
N ASP A 186 3.59 -18.45 -9.06
CA ASP A 186 3.93 -19.80 -9.50
C ASP A 186 5.39 -20.18 -9.15
N SER A 187 6.25 -19.18 -8.97
CA SER A 187 7.68 -19.35 -8.75
C SER A 187 8.12 -18.88 -7.35
N CYS A 188 8.96 -19.70 -6.71
CA CYS A 188 9.62 -19.36 -5.45
C CYS A 188 10.95 -18.60 -5.65
N ASN A 189 11.43 -18.51 -6.89
CA ASN A 189 12.79 -18.06 -7.21
C ASN A 189 12.90 -16.63 -7.78
N ALA A 190 11.79 -15.93 -8.05
CA ALA A 190 11.84 -14.79 -8.96
C ALA A 190 12.20 -13.42 -8.35
N VAL A 191 12.31 -13.26 -7.02
CA VAL A 191 12.49 -11.91 -6.42
C VAL A 191 13.79 -11.71 -5.65
N PHE A 192 14.39 -12.76 -5.08
CA PHE A 192 15.60 -12.60 -4.24
C PHE A 192 16.71 -13.62 -4.46
N GLY A 193 16.63 -14.48 -5.49
CA GLY A 193 17.57 -15.59 -5.69
C GLY A 193 17.41 -16.64 -4.59
N ALA A 194 16.97 -17.85 -4.96
CA ALA A 194 16.81 -19.00 -4.07
C ALA A 194 16.46 -18.64 -2.60
N SER A 195 15.33 -17.96 -2.39
CA SER A 195 14.89 -17.67 -1.02
C SER A 195 14.36 -18.96 -0.40
N PRO A 196 14.94 -19.47 0.70
CA PRO A 196 14.40 -20.62 1.44
C PRO A 196 13.05 -20.30 2.13
N HIS A 197 12.50 -19.10 1.94
CA HIS A 197 11.30 -18.60 2.60
C HIS A 197 10.01 -18.72 1.78
N CYS A 198 10.07 -19.27 0.57
CA CYS A 198 8.86 -19.60 -0.17
C CYS A 198 8.38 -20.99 0.24
N SER A 199 7.41 -21.03 1.16
CA SER A 199 6.82 -22.29 1.61
C SER A 199 5.81 -22.82 0.59
N THR A 200 5.96 -24.09 0.20
CA THR A 200 4.93 -24.87 -0.49
C THR A 200 3.98 -25.56 0.48
N ALA A 201 4.18 -25.38 1.79
CA ALA A 201 3.34 -26.00 2.80
C ALA A 201 1.93 -25.42 2.78
N ALA A 202 0.98 -26.24 3.23
CA ALA A 202 -0.38 -25.79 3.50
C ALA A 202 -0.36 -24.58 4.45
N PHE A 203 -1.11 -23.56 4.09
CA PHE A 203 -1.32 -22.39 4.92
C PHE A 203 -2.58 -22.62 5.75
N ASN A 204 -2.47 -22.48 7.06
CA ASN A 204 -3.60 -22.49 8.00
C ASN A 204 -3.28 -21.49 9.12
N ASN A 205 -3.34 -20.21 8.78
CA ASN A 205 -2.92 -19.14 9.66
C ASN A 205 -3.62 -17.82 9.30
N ARG A 206 -3.19 -16.74 9.97
CA ARG A 206 -3.63 -15.38 9.73
C ARG A 206 -2.64 -14.64 8.83
N TYR A 207 -3.11 -14.20 7.67
CA TYR A 207 -2.39 -13.31 6.77
C TYR A 207 -2.73 -11.86 7.12
N VAL A 208 -1.72 -11.07 7.50
CA VAL A 208 -1.89 -9.65 7.86
C VAL A 208 -1.11 -8.80 6.85
N THR A 209 -1.77 -7.81 6.28
CA THR A 209 -1.19 -6.92 5.28
C THR A 209 -1.76 -5.52 5.40
N ASN A 210 -1.15 -4.59 4.69
CA ASN A 210 -1.48 -3.18 4.73
C ASN A 210 -1.55 -2.59 3.33
N ALA A 211 -2.38 -1.57 3.14
CA ALA A 211 -2.48 -0.87 1.87
C ALA A 211 -2.79 0.63 2.06
N ILE A 212 -2.39 1.42 1.05
CA ILE A 212 -2.69 2.86 0.97
C ILE A 212 -3.38 3.24 -0.35
N THR A 213 -3.67 2.27 -1.21
CA THR A 213 -4.19 2.47 -2.56
C THR A 213 -5.45 3.33 -2.59
N ALA A 214 -6.36 3.15 -1.64
CA ALA A 214 -7.62 3.88 -1.56
C ALA A 214 -7.53 5.21 -0.78
N LEU A 215 -6.35 5.83 -0.70
CA LEU A 215 -6.15 7.11 -0.02
C LEU A 215 -7.22 8.15 -0.43
N ASP A 216 -7.76 8.86 0.56
CA ASP A 216 -8.84 9.84 0.45
C ASP A 216 -10.17 9.30 -0.10
N GLU A 217 -10.36 7.98 -0.25
CA GLU A 217 -11.69 7.42 -0.52
C GLU A 217 -12.56 7.41 0.75
N PRO A 218 -13.90 7.40 0.63
CA PRO A 218 -14.78 7.16 1.77
C PRO A 218 -14.44 5.84 2.47
N ALA A 219 -14.28 5.88 3.79
CA ALA A 219 -14.03 4.69 4.60
C ALA A 219 -15.31 3.87 4.84
N SER A 220 -16.46 4.54 4.94
CA SER A 220 -17.77 3.92 5.11
C SER A 220 -18.27 3.28 3.81
N GLY A 221 -19.02 2.20 3.95
CA GLY A 221 -19.64 1.48 2.84
C GLY A 221 -19.31 0.00 2.88
N ASN A 222 -19.69 -0.70 1.81
CA ASN A 222 -19.43 -2.11 1.68
C ASN A 222 -18.07 -2.33 1.00
N TRP A 223 -17.14 -2.94 1.73
CA TRP A 223 -15.85 -3.38 1.21
C TRP A 223 -15.95 -4.84 0.79
N THR A 224 -15.33 -5.22 -0.32
CA THR A 224 -15.41 -6.58 -0.82
C THR A 224 -14.03 -7.21 -0.88
N LEU A 225 -13.80 -8.23 -0.05
CA LEU A 225 -12.63 -9.10 -0.14
C LEU A 225 -12.90 -10.17 -1.20
N ARG A 226 -11.99 -10.31 -2.16
CA ARG A 226 -11.96 -11.38 -3.15
C ARG A 226 -10.66 -12.18 -3.02
N ILE A 227 -10.78 -13.50 -2.94
CA ILE A 227 -9.66 -14.44 -2.91
C ILE A 227 -9.84 -15.41 -4.07
N ASP A 228 -8.93 -15.38 -5.03
CA ASP A 228 -8.99 -16.20 -6.24
C ASP A 228 -7.89 -17.27 -6.21
N ASP A 229 -8.20 -18.54 -6.53
CA ASP A 229 -7.19 -19.58 -6.82
C ASP A 229 -6.65 -19.35 -8.24
N ALA A 230 -5.78 -18.35 -8.36
CA ALA A 230 -5.31 -17.83 -9.63
C ALA A 230 -4.36 -18.78 -10.38
N LEU A 231 -3.79 -19.78 -9.70
CA LEU A 231 -3.00 -20.84 -10.34
C LEU A 231 -3.83 -22.10 -10.66
N GLY A 232 -5.12 -22.11 -10.35
CA GLY A 232 -6.02 -23.23 -10.65
C GLY A 232 -5.60 -24.53 -9.95
N SER A 233 -5.18 -24.43 -8.68
CA SER A 233 -4.76 -25.60 -7.89
C SER A 233 -5.88 -26.63 -7.68
N GLY A 234 -7.14 -26.20 -7.78
CA GLY A 234 -8.32 -27.03 -7.56
C GLY A 234 -8.48 -27.46 -6.09
N GLN A 235 -7.72 -26.83 -5.19
CA GLN A 235 -7.72 -27.17 -3.77
C GLN A 235 -8.82 -26.40 -3.03
N PRO A 236 -9.42 -26.99 -1.99
CA PRO A 236 -10.40 -26.28 -1.18
C PRO A 236 -9.78 -25.07 -0.46
N LEU A 237 -10.46 -23.93 -0.56
CA LEU A 237 -10.21 -22.75 0.26
C LEU A 237 -11.18 -22.74 1.45
N ALA A 238 -10.63 -22.79 2.65
CA ALA A 238 -11.36 -22.70 3.90
C ALA A 238 -11.20 -21.30 4.50
N PHE A 239 -12.15 -20.41 4.23
CA PHE A 239 -12.17 -19.09 4.86
C PHE A 239 -12.73 -19.19 6.28
N LYS A 240 -12.18 -18.40 7.21
CA LYS A 240 -12.60 -18.33 8.60
C LYS A 240 -13.06 -16.92 8.98
N LYS A 241 -12.19 -15.94 8.78
CA LYS A 241 -12.42 -14.56 9.23
C LYS A 241 -11.67 -13.54 8.38
N VAL A 242 -12.24 -12.35 8.22
CA VAL A 242 -11.52 -11.14 7.84
C VAL A 242 -11.83 -10.02 8.81
N GLU A 243 -10.81 -9.25 9.18
CA GLU A 243 -10.90 -7.96 9.85
C GLU A 243 -10.30 -6.88 8.95
N LEU A 244 -11.03 -5.79 8.75
CA LEU A 244 -10.56 -4.58 8.09
C LEU A 244 -10.52 -3.44 9.11
N LYS A 245 -9.36 -2.79 9.23
CA LYS A 245 -9.18 -1.59 10.06
C LYS A 245 -8.73 -0.44 9.17
N ILE A 246 -9.44 0.68 9.25
CA ILE A 246 -9.18 1.89 8.49
C ILE A 246 -8.82 3.02 9.44
N LEU A 247 -7.67 3.62 9.18
CA LEU A 247 -7.22 4.89 9.78
C LEU A 247 -7.51 6.04 8.82
#